data_AF-A0A1S8M2F6-F1
#
_entry.id   AF-A0A1S8M2F6-F1
#
_cell.length_a   1.000
_cell.length_b   1.000
_cell.length_c   1.000
_cell.angle_alpha   90.00
_cell.angle_beta   90.00
_cell.angle_gamma   90.00
#
_symmetry.space_group_name_H-M   'P 1'
#
loop_
_entity.id
_entity.type
_entity.pdbx_description
1 polymer ?
#
loop_
_entity_poly.entity_id
_entity_poly.type
_entity_poly.pdbx_seq_one_letter_code
_entity_poly.pdbx_strand_id
1 'polypeptide(L)' 'MTNEQKELFKVYCDLQSKEFREEIINYEPLKMPDVQYAIKVNFTWGWLRVYKRDNVIEWY' A
#
# COMPACT_ATOMS: atom_id res chain seq x y z
N MET A 1 -13.24 1.01 -1.94
CA MET A 1 -11.85 1.44 -2.24
C MET A 1 -11.91 2.77 -2.94
N THR A 2 -11.25 3.79 -2.39
CA THR A 2 -11.28 5.15 -2.94
C THR A 2 -10.25 5.33 -4.06
N ASN A 3 -10.31 6.45 -4.79
CA ASN A 3 -9.33 6.74 -5.85
C ASN A 3 -7.92 6.94 -5.25
N GLU A 4 -7.84 7.57 -4.08
CA GLU A 4 -6.59 7.81 -3.35
C GLU A 4 -5.90 6.51 -2.95
N GLN A 5 -6.66 5.49 -2.54
CA GLN A 5 -6.11 4.18 -2.19
C GLN A 5 -5.55 3.42 -3.40
N LYS A 6 -6.20 3.56 -4.56
CA LYS A 6 -5.68 2.98 -5.82
C LYS A 6 -4.39 3.67 -6.25
N GLU A 7 -4.35 4.99 -6.13
CA GLU A 7 -3.17 5.78 -6.46
C GLU A 7 -2.01 5.49 -5.50
N LEU A 8 -2.29 5.33 -4.20
CA LEU A 8 -1.30 4.90 -3.21
C LEU A 8 -0.68 3.55 -3.57
N PHE A 9 -1.49 2.57 -3.96
CA PHE A 9 -0.98 1.27 -4.39
C PHE A 9 -0.10 1.38 -5.64
N LYS A 10 -0.50 2.23 -6.60
CA LYS A 10 0.31 2.48 -7.81
C LYS A 10 1.67 3.08 -7.47
N VAL A 11 1.70 4.14 -6.66
CA VAL A 11 2.95 4.78 -6.21
C VAL A 11 3.82 3.79 -5.45
N TYR A 12 3.22 3.00 -4.55
CA TYR A 12 3.94 1.93 -3.85
C TYR A 12 4.59 0.96 -4.83
N CYS A 13 3.84 0.44 -5.82
CA CYS A 13 4.35 -0.47 -6.84
C CYS A 13 5.47 0.15 -7.67
N ASP A 14 5.37 1.41 -8.06
CA ASP A 14 6.38 2.11 -8.87
C ASP A 14 7.72 2.27 -8.14
N LEU A 15 7.72 2.23 -6.80
CA LEU A 15 8.92 2.27 -5.97
C LEU A 15 9.56 0.89 -5.72
N GLN A 16 8.86 -0.21 -6.03
CA GLN A 16 9.36 -1.56 -5.79
C GLN A 16 10.10 -2.14 -7.01
N SER A 17 11.01 -3.08 -6.75
CA SER A 17 11.62 -3.87 -7.81
C SER A 17 10.58 -4.74 -8.53
N LYS A 18 10.95 -5.29 -9.69
CA LYS A 18 10.04 -6.16 -10.45
C LYS A 18 9.75 -7.45 -9.66
N GLU A 19 10.78 -8.07 -9.10
CA GLU A 19 10.71 -9.30 -8.31
C GLU A 19 9.77 -9.10 -7.12
N PHE A 20 9.88 -7.97 -6.43
CA PHE A 20 9.04 -7.70 -5.27
C PHE A 20 7.56 -7.50 -5.62
N ARG A 21 7.26 -6.95 -6.81
CA ARG A 21 5.88 -6.82 -7.31
C ARG A 21 5.26 -8.16 -7.68
N GLU A 22 6.06 -9.13 -8.14
CA GLU A 22 5.57 -10.47 -8.49
C GLU A 22 5.09 -11.25 -7.25
N GLU A 23 5.59 -10.90 -6.06
CA GLU A 23 5.15 -11.47 -4.79
C GLU A 23 3.83 -10.89 -4.27
N ILE A 24 3.31 -9.79 -4.85
CA ILE A 24 2.05 -9.17 -4.45
C ILE A 24 0.87 -9.99 -4.96
N ILE A 25 0.03 -10.48 -4.04
CA ILE A 25 -1.20 -11.22 -4.37
C ILE A 25 -2.34 -10.25 -4.66
N ASN A 26 -2.57 -9.32 -3.74
CA ASN A 26 -3.62 -8.31 -3.84
C ASN A 26 -3.37 -7.16 -2.85
N TYR A 27 -4.27 -6.18 -2.87
CA TYR A 27 -4.32 -5.12 -1.87
C TYR A 27 -5.77 -4.80 -1.52
N GLU A 28 -5.99 -4.32 -0.31
CA GLU A 28 -7.31 -3.99 0.22
C GLU A 28 -7.29 -2.69 1.03
N PRO A 29 -8.43 -1.96 1.10
CA PRO A 29 -8.55 -0.80 1.97
C PRO A 29 -8.24 -1.15 3.43
N LEU A 30 -7.40 -0.36 4.08
CA LEU A 30 -7.12 -0.47 5.51
C LEU A 30 -7.60 0.80 6.22
N LYS A 31 -8.33 0.63 7.32
CA LYS A 31 -8.67 1.74 8.22
C LYS A 31 -7.61 1.86 9.28
N MET A 32 -7.06 3.06 9.43
CA MET A 32 -6.10 3.39 10.47
C MET A 32 -6.49 4.74 11.10
N PRO A 33 -6.39 4.88 12.43
CA PRO A 33 -6.50 6.19 13.05
C PRO A 33 -5.33 7.07 12.59
N ASP A 34 -5.56 8.38 12.49
CA ASP A 34 -4.55 9.41 12.24
C ASP A 34 -3.83 9.34 10.88
N VAL A 35 -4.43 8.72 9.87
CA VAL A 35 -3.95 8.75 8.48
C VAL A 35 -5.12 9.01 7.53
N GLN A 36 -4.84 9.73 6.43
CA GLN A 36 -5.89 10.13 5.48
C GLN A 36 -6.45 8.91 4.72
N TYR A 37 -5.56 8.01 4.32
CA TYR A 37 -5.90 6.73 3.71
C TYR A 37 -4.75 5.73 3.88
N ALA A 38 -5.12 4.46 3.99
CA ALA A 38 -4.20 3.34 4.06
C ALA A 38 -4.72 2.17 3.22
N ILE A 39 -3.79 1.31 2.82
CA ILE A 39 -4.02 0.02 2.18
C ILE A 39 -3.22 -1.06 2.90
N LYS A 40 -3.74 -2.28 2.87
CA LYS A 40 -3.01 -3.49 3.23
C LYS A 40 -2.63 -4.20 1.94
N VAL A 41 -1.33 -4.40 1.73
CA VAL A 41 -0.79 -5.10 0.57
C VAL A 41 -0.42 -6.50 1.02
N ASN A 42 -1.04 -7.51 0.43
CA ASN A 42 -0.81 -8.91 0.77
C ASN A 42 0.18 -9.53 -0.20
N PHE A 43 1.18 -10.20 0.35
CA PHE A 43 2.23 -10.93 -0.35
C PHE A 43 2.09 -12.43 -0.11
N THR A 44 2.79 -13.23 -0.90
CA THR A 44 2.92 -14.69 -0.69
C THR A 44 3.48 -15.06 0.69
N TRP A 45 4.31 -14.19 1.27
CA TRP A 45 5.02 -14.43 2.52
C TRP A 45 4.48 -13.62 3.72
N GLY A 46 3.46 -12.78 3.51
CA GLY A 46 2.94 -11.92 4.58
C GLY A 46 2.12 -10.75 4.06
N TRP A 47 2.10 -9.65 4.80
CA TRP A 47 1.43 -8.43 4.38
C TRP A 47 2.14 -7.21 4.98
N LEU A 48 2.00 -6.08 4.30
CA LEU A 48 2.46 -4.77 4.78
C LEU A 48 1.29 -3.79 4.76
N ARG A 49 1.28 -2.84 5.68
CA ARG A 49 0.42 -1.65 5.53
C ARG A 49 1.21 -0.59 4.79
N VAL A 50 0.52 0.10 3.88
CA VAL A 50 1.03 1.29 3.21
C VAL A 50 0.04 2.40 3.48
N TYR A 51 0.51 3.54 3.95
CA TYR A 51 -0.37 4.66 4.30
C TYR A 51 0.26 5.99 3.93
N LYS A 52 -0.60 6.99 3.75
CA LYS A 52 -0.17 8.38 3.61
C LYS A 52 -0.47 9.15 4.88
N ARG A 53 0.57 9.74 5.46
CA ARG A 53 0.47 10.74 6.53
C ARG A 53 1.02 12.05 5.98
N ASP A 54 0.18 13.08 5.99
CA ASP A 54 0.46 14.38 5.38
C ASP A 54 0.89 14.24 3.90
N ASN A 55 2.16 14.48 3.58
CA ASN A 55 2.73 14.35 2.24
C ASN A 55 3.77 13.23 2.12
N VAL A 56 3.89 12.36 3.12
CA VAL A 56 4.84 11.25 3.13
C VAL A 56 4.09 9.92 3.00
N ILE A 57 4.63 9.03 2.18
CA ILE A 57 4.17 7.65 2.05
C ILE A 57 5.10 6.78 2.89
N GLU A 58 4.51 6.00 3.80
CA GLU A 58 5.23 5.09 4.70
C GLU A 58 4.66 3.68 4.58
N TRP A 59 5.50 2.67 4.87
CA TRP A 59 5.08 1.26 4.93
C TRP A 59 5.83 0.48 6.00
N TYR A 60 5.14 -0.45 6.67
CA TYR A 60 5.64 -1.33 7.74
C TYR A 60 4.89 -2.66 7.76
#